data_AF-A0A9E0RW97-F1
#
_entry.id   AF-A0A9E0RW97-F1
#
_cell.length_a   1.000
_cell.length_b   1.000
_cell.length_c   1.000
_cell.angle_alpha   90.00
_cell.angle_beta   90.00
_cell.angle_gamma   90.00
#
_symmetry.space_group_name_H-M   'P 1'
#
loop_
_entity.id
_entity.type
_entity.pdbx_description
1 polymer ?
#
loop_
_entity_poly.entity_id
_entity_poly.type
_entity_poly.pdbx_seq_one_letter_code
_entity_poly.pdbx_strand_id
1 'polypeptide(L)'
;LLFMQDYLGSDFNIVFWSLGVEEKFYIAAPLIVLLLMKIRSARLALLCVALFMLASPVMRWLGFEGASALAYTDYFPQLRSPFHMTTDPLVAGVAIALLHHIGVRLSEPVAKALLVVSGLVMLIFLCAAPYMSEVTRLEASLVPLVLALGFGAMVYAATCLTAAPSHWLERPARITARLSYTLYLVHYPLVPLSLVVAIAWPTPLVATFIVTYLAISFLAAGLLHFLVEKPFLRLKDRKPRAADRAATSNLLSPVPNKPARSHD
;
A
#
# COMPACT_ATOMS: atom_id res chain seq x y z
N LEU A 1 22.64 2.97 -1.70
CA LEU A 1 21.69 1.92 -1.25
C LEU A 1 20.28 2.49 -1.07
N LEU A 2 19.86 3.44 -1.92
CA LEU A 2 18.48 3.94 -1.93
C LEU A 2 17.57 2.81 -2.44
N PHE A 3 16.42 2.57 -1.82
CA PHE A 3 15.42 1.56 -2.22
C PHE A 3 15.77 0.09 -1.94
N MET A 4 16.70 -0.19 -1.00
CA MET A 4 17.02 -1.55 -0.54
C MET A 4 16.58 -1.84 0.90
N GLN A 5 15.72 -0.99 1.49
CA GLN A 5 15.28 -1.09 2.88
C GLN A 5 14.48 -2.36 3.17
N ASP A 6 13.87 -2.96 2.15
CA ASP A 6 13.16 -4.23 2.19
C ASP A 6 14.09 -5.45 2.27
N TYR A 7 15.36 -5.31 1.89
CA TYR A 7 16.37 -6.38 1.97
C TYR A 7 17.36 -6.16 3.12
N LEU A 8 17.77 -4.92 3.34
CA LEU A 8 18.83 -4.56 4.29
C LEU A 8 18.29 -4.03 5.63
N GLY A 9 16.98 -3.86 5.74
CA GLY A 9 16.36 -3.14 6.85
C GLY A 9 16.49 -1.62 6.68
N SER A 10 15.89 -0.90 7.63
CA SER A 10 15.91 0.56 7.68
C SER A 10 16.31 1.02 9.08
N ASP A 11 17.45 1.71 9.17
CA ASP A 11 17.99 2.21 10.44
C ASP A 11 17.17 3.40 10.99
N PHE A 12 16.47 4.13 10.13
CA PHE A 12 15.70 5.31 10.53
C PHE A 12 14.30 4.95 11.02
N ASN A 13 13.60 4.12 10.24
CA ASN A 13 12.22 3.73 10.54
C ASN A 13 11.90 2.43 9.84
N ILE A 14 11.53 1.40 10.61
CA ILE A 14 11.28 0.05 10.09
C ILE A 14 10.23 0.09 8.97
N VAL A 15 9.20 0.95 9.07
CA VAL A 15 8.09 1.02 8.11
C VAL A 15 8.55 1.37 6.69
N PHE A 16 9.76 1.89 6.49
CA PHE A 16 10.29 2.17 5.15
C PHE A 16 10.58 0.91 4.32
N TRP A 17 10.51 -0.28 4.93
CA TRP A 17 10.56 -1.55 4.20
C TRP A 17 9.50 -1.58 3.08
N SER A 18 8.25 -1.15 3.34
CA SER A 18 7.20 -1.22 2.31
C SER A 18 7.40 -0.18 1.22
N LEU A 19 8.01 0.98 1.53
CA LEU A 19 8.29 2.01 0.54
C LEU A 19 9.25 1.46 -0.53
N GLY A 20 10.30 0.76 -0.11
CA GLY A 20 11.21 0.09 -1.03
C GLY A 20 10.54 -0.98 -1.88
N VAL A 21 9.53 -1.68 -1.34
CA VAL A 21 8.70 -2.64 -2.09
C VAL A 21 7.82 -1.93 -3.11
N GLU A 22 7.15 -0.86 -2.71
CA GLU A 22 6.24 -0.05 -3.53
C GLU A 22 6.97 0.60 -4.71
N GLU A 23 8.16 1.17 -4.49
CA GLU A 23 8.94 1.81 -5.57
C GLU A 23 9.36 0.80 -6.63
N LYS A 24 9.82 -0.40 -6.24
CA LYS A 24 10.12 -1.49 -7.17
C LYS A 24 8.89 -1.91 -7.94
N PHE A 25 7.74 -2.00 -7.26
CA PHE A 25 6.48 -2.31 -7.91
C PHE A 25 6.07 -1.23 -8.92
N TYR A 26 6.18 0.06 -8.59
CA TYR A 26 5.79 1.13 -9.51
C TYR A 26 6.67 1.20 -10.75
N ILE A 27 7.94 0.78 -10.65
CA ILE A 27 8.82 0.60 -11.81
C ILE A 27 8.37 -0.61 -12.65
N ALA A 28 8.00 -1.73 -12.01
CA ALA A 28 7.59 -2.95 -12.69
C ALA A 28 6.15 -2.90 -13.26
N ALA A 29 5.25 -2.14 -12.64
CA ALA A 29 3.81 -2.14 -12.91
C ALA A 29 3.47 -1.78 -14.35
N PRO A 30 4.07 -0.76 -15.00
CA PRO A 30 3.82 -0.47 -16.42
C PRO A 30 4.11 -1.67 -17.31
N LEU A 31 5.23 -2.39 -17.09
CA LEU A 31 5.56 -3.58 -17.85
C LEU A 31 4.55 -4.70 -17.61
N ILE A 32 4.19 -4.96 -16.36
CA ILE A 32 3.20 -5.99 -15.99
C ILE A 32 1.87 -5.70 -16.70
N VAL A 33 1.37 -4.46 -16.62
CA VAL A 33 0.11 -4.05 -17.26
C VAL A 33 0.20 -4.18 -18.78
N LEU A 34 1.29 -3.72 -19.41
CA LEU A 34 1.47 -3.82 -20.86
C LEU A 34 1.51 -5.28 -21.33
N LEU A 35 2.14 -6.18 -20.56
CA LEU A 35 2.15 -7.61 -20.87
C LEU A 35 0.76 -8.23 -20.74
N LEU A 36 0.02 -7.89 -19.67
CA LEU A 36 -1.35 -8.36 -19.48
C LEU A 36 -2.28 -7.86 -20.59
N MET A 37 -2.15 -6.61 -21.04
CA MET A 37 -2.95 -6.05 -22.14
C MET A 37 -2.70 -6.71 -23.50
N LYS A 38 -1.52 -7.33 -23.70
CA LYS A 38 -1.23 -8.11 -24.92
C LYS A 38 -1.94 -9.46 -24.93
N ILE A 39 -2.38 -9.96 -23.78
CA ILE A 39 -3.08 -11.24 -23.66
C ILE A 39 -4.53 -11.06 -24.11
N ARG A 40 -4.88 -11.66 -25.26
CA ARG A 40 -6.24 -11.59 -25.84
C ARG A 40 -7.29 -12.36 -25.04
N SER A 41 -6.86 -13.40 -24.31
CA SER A 41 -7.77 -14.27 -23.55
C SER A 41 -7.84 -13.83 -22.09
N ALA A 42 -9.02 -13.40 -21.64
CA ALA A 42 -9.26 -13.04 -20.24
C ALA A 42 -8.90 -14.18 -19.26
N ARG A 43 -9.18 -15.44 -19.65
CA ARG A 43 -8.84 -16.61 -18.83
C ARG A 43 -7.33 -16.77 -18.65
N LEU A 44 -6.56 -16.54 -19.71
CA LEU A 44 -5.11 -16.60 -19.65
C LEU A 44 -4.54 -15.44 -18.82
N ALA A 45 -5.06 -14.22 -18.97
CA ALA A 45 -4.64 -13.09 -18.16
C ALA A 45 -4.92 -13.33 -16.66
N LEU A 46 -6.11 -13.84 -16.32
CA LEU A 46 -6.46 -14.22 -14.96
C LEU A 46 -5.56 -15.34 -14.42
N LEU A 47 -5.25 -16.34 -15.24
CA LEU A 47 -4.31 -17.41 -14.87
C LEU A 47 -2.91 -16.84 -14.57
N CYS A 48 -2.39 -15.94 -15.42
CA CYS A 48 -1.10 -15.29 -15.18
C CYS A 48 -1.10 -14.51 -13.85
N VAL A 49 -2.15 -13.75 -13.58
CA VAL A 49 -2.30 -13.01 -12.31
C VAL A 49 -2.41 -13.98 -11.12
N ALA A 50 -3.16 -15.08 -11.25
CA ALA A 50 -3.28 -16.09 -10.20
C ALA A 50 -1.94 -16.79 -9.92
N LEU A 51 -1.17 -17.14 -10.96
CA LEU A 51 0.17 -17.71 -10.80
C LEU A 51 1.12 -16.70 -10.14
N PHE A 52 1.04 -15.42 -10.51
CA PHE A 52 1.89 -14.40 -9.90
C PHE A 52 1.50 -14.13 -8.43
N MET A 53 0.22 -14.21 -8.09
CA MET A 53 -0.26 -14.16 -6.70
C MET A 53 0.35 -15.29 -5.85
N LEU A 54 0.53 -16.48 -6.43
CA LEU A 54 1.12 -17.63 -5.77
C LEU A 54 2.66 -17.59 -5.68
N ALA A 55 3.32 -16.63 -6.35
CA ALA A 55 4.79 -16.56 -6.33
C ALA A 55 5.33 -16.31 -4.91
N SER A 56 4.81 -15.30 -4.20
CA SER A 56 5.24 -14.97 -2.84
C SER A 56 5.07 -16.12 -1.83
N PRO A 57 3.89 -16.75 -1.68
CA PRO A 57 3.75 -17.87 -0.75
C PRO A 57 4.64 -19.07 -1.10
N VAL A 58 4.89 -19.34 -2.38
CA VAL A 58 5.84 -20.38 -2.81
C VAL A 58 7.27 -20.01 -2.43
N MET A 59 7.69 -18.77 -2.66
CA MET A 59 9.04 -18.32 -2.27
C MET A 59 9.23 -18.37 -0.75
N ARG A 60 8.23 -17.96 0.03
CA ARG A 60 8.24 -18.07 1.49
C ARG A 60 8.32 -19.53 1.96
N TRP A 61 7.60 -20.44 1.30
CA TRP A 61 7.65 -21.86 1.59
C TRP A 61 9.04 -22.46 1.33
N LEU A 62 9.62 -22.15 0.17
CA LEU A 62 10.93 -22.67 -0.24
C LEU A 62 12.09 -22.07 0.56
N GLY A 63 12.00 -20.79 0.92
CA GLY A 63 13.00 -20.09 1.71
C GLY A 63 12.91 -20.33 3.22
N PHE A 64 11.92 -21.07 3.70
CA PHE A 64 11.76 -21.34 5.13
C PHE A 64 12.78 -22.35 5.64
N GLU A 65 13.84 -21.84 6.25
CA GLU A 65 14.89 -22.59 6.92
C GLU A 65 14.63 -22.63 8.43
N GLY A 66 14.42 -23.82 9.00
CA GLY A 66 14.10 -24.00 10.42
C GLY A 66 13.38 -25.32 10.68
N ALA A 67 13.63 -25.95 11.83
CA ALA A 67 13.11 -27.27 12.14
C ALA A 67 11.61 -27.28 12.53
N SER A 68 11.08 -26.17 13.05
CA SER A 68 9.69 -26.10 13.53
C SER A 68 9.03 -24.72 13.32
N ALA A 69 9.64 -23.65 13.82
CA ALA A 69 9.13 -22.29 13.72
C ALA A 69 10.26 -21.24 13.81
N LEU A 70 9.99 -20.03 13.33
CA LEU A 70 10.87 -18.86 13.44
C LEU A 70 10.27 -17.82 14.39
N ALA A 71 11.12 -17.11 15.13
CA ALA A 71 10.68 -15.89 15.81
C ALA A 71 10.31 -14.83 14.78
N TYR A 72 9.34 -13.94 15.10
CA TYR A 72 8.92 -12.88 14.19
C TYR A 72 10.08 -11.99 13.73
N THR A 73 11.05 -11.73 14.60
CA THR A 73 12.25 -10.93 14.32
C THR A 73 13.16 -11.54 13.26
N ASP A 74 13.14 -12.86 13.09
CA ASP A 74 13.89 -13.57 12.06
C ASP A 74 13.06 -13.74 10.79
N TYR A 75 11.78 -14.12 10.96
CA TYR A 75 10.82 -14.25 9.87
C TYR A 75 10.68 -12.95 9.07
N PHE A 76 10.58 -11.80 9.74
CA PHE A 76 10.27 -10.54 9.09
C PHE A 76 11.29 -10.10 8.02
N PRO A 77 12.59 -9.94 8.35
CA PRO A 77 13.61 -9.55 7.37
C PRO A 77 13.86 -10.63 6.29
N GLN A 78 13.70 -11.92 6.62
CA GLN A 78 14.07 -13.00 5.71
C GLN A 78 12.95 -13.38 4.73
N LEU A 79 11.70 -13.44 5.22
CA LEU A 79 10.58 -14.04 4.50
C LEU A 79 9.37 -13.12 4.37
N ARG A 80 9.33 -11.96 5.05
CA ARG A 80 8.18 -11.05 4.99
C ARG A 80 8.46 -9.73 4.30
N SER A 81 9.60 -9.11 4.51
CA SER A 81 9.88 -7.77 3.97
C SER A 81 10.45 -7.75 2.55
N PRO A 82 11.26 -8.73 2.08
CA PRO A 82 11.85 -8.68 0.76
C PRO A 82 10.80 -8.59 -0.36
N PHE A 83 11.08 -7.79 -1.39
CA PHE A 83 10.14 -7.55 -2.49
C PHE A 83 9.57 -8.83 -3.12
N HIS A 84 10.43 -9.81 -3.41
CA HIS A 84 10.03 -11.07 -4.05
C HIS A 84 9.20 -11.99 -3.14
N MET A 85 9.15 -11.69 -1.84
CA MET A 85 8.35 -12.38 -0.82
C MET A 85 7.02 -11.66 -0.50
N THR A 86 6.77 -10.48 -1.10
CA THR A 86 5.62 -9.57 -0.78
C THR A 86 4.88 -9.07 -2.03
N THR A 87 4.88 -9.84 -3.10
CA THR A 87 4.15 -9.46 -4.32
C THR A 87 2.63 -9.67 -4.19
N ASP A 88 2.17 -10.54 -3.29
CA ASP A 88 0.77 -10.90 -3.10
C ASP A 88 -0.21 -9.71 -2.91
N PRO A 89 0.00 -8.74 -1.99
CA PRO A 89 -0.91 -7.60 -1.85
C PRO A 89 -0.92 -6.67 -3.08
N LEU A 90 0.20 -6.57 -3.79
CA LEU A 90 0.32 -5.74 -5.00
C LEU A 90 -0.42 -6.39 -6.18
N VAL A 91 -0.25 -7.70 -6.34
CA VAL A 91 -0.94 -8.49 -7.36
C VAL A 91 -2.45 -8.53 -7.09
N ALA A 92 -2.90 -8.46 -5.84
CA ALA A 92 -4.32 -8.28 -5.51
C ALA A 92 -4.90 -7.02 -6.16
N GLY A 93 -4.18 -5.90 -6.11
CA GLY A 93 -4.57 -4.66 -6.79
C GLY A 93 -4.64 -4.83 -8.32
N VAL A 94 -3.67 -5.52 -8.92
CA VAL A 94 -3.66 -5.82 -10.36
C VAL A 94 -4.84 -6.73 -10.74
N ALA A 95 -5.16 -7.73 -9.93
CA ALA A 95 -6.30 -8.61 -10.13
C ALA A 95 -7.62 -7.84 -10.14
N ILE A 96 -7.81 -6.93 -9.18
CA ILE A 96 -9.00 -6.07 -9.10
C ILE A 96 -9.13 -5.20 -10.35
N ALA A 97 -8.03 -4.56 -10.77
CA ALA A 97 -8.01 -3.76 -11.99
C ALA A 97 -8.36 -4.59 -13.24
N LEU A 98 -7.82 -5.81 -13.35
CA LEU A 98 -8.12 -6.73 -14.44
C LEU A 98 -9.60 -7.15 -14.44
N LEU A 99 -10.18 -7.50 -13.28
CA LEU A 99 -11.60 -7.85 -13.15
C LEU A 99 -12.50 -6.72 -13.66
N HIS A 100 -12.22 -5.47 -13.25
CA HIS A 100 -12.93 -4.30 -13.76
C HIS A 100 -12.75 -4.10 -15.26
N HIS A 101 -11.54 -4.31 -15.78
CA HIS A 101 -11.25 -4.16 -17.20
C HIS A 101 -12.04 -5.15 -18.07
N ILE A 102 -12.15 -6.42 -17.63
CA ILE A 102 -12.91 -7.46 -18.33
C ILE A 102 -14.42 -7.42 -18.02
N GLY A 103 -14.89 -6.40 -17.30
CA GLY A 103 -16.31 -6.20 -16.98
C GLY A 103 -16.88 -7.11 -15.89
N VAL A 104 -16.04 -7.82 -15.15
CA VAL A 104 -16.48 -8.64 -14.02
C VAL A 104 -16.70 -7.73 -12.81
N ARG A 105 -17.96 -7.66 -12.37
CA ARG A 105 -18.39 -6.89 -11.20
C ARG A 105 -19.34 -7.73 -10.35
N LEU A 106 -19.33 -7.46 -9.04
CA LEU A 106 -20.28 -8.07 -8.13
C LEU A 106 -21.61 -7.32 -8.18
N SER A 107 -22.71 -8.04 -8.00
CA SER A 107 -23.99 -7.40 -7.67
C SER A 107 -23.89 -6.75 -6.29
N GLU A 108 -24.68 -5.71 -6.05
CA GLU A 108 -24.61 -4.95 -4.80
C GLU A 108 -24.83 -5.82 -3.54
N PRO A 109 -25.77 -6.80 -3.48
CA PRO A 109 -25.90 -7.68 -2.32
C PRO A 109 -24.66 -8.55 -2.10
N VAL A 110 -24.04 -9.06 -3.17
CA VAL A 110 -22.83 -9.88 -3.08
C VAL A 110 -21.64 -9.04 -2.64
N ALA A 111 -21.50 -7.81 -3.14
CA ALA A 111 -20.48 -6.87 -2.69
C ALA A 111 -20.61 -6.55 -1.19
N LYS A 112 -21.82 -6.27 -0.70
CA LYS A 112 -22.07 -6.04 0.73
C LYS A 112 -21.71 -7.25 1.57
N ALA A 113 -22.17 -8.44 1.17
CA ALA A 113 -21.87 -9.69 1.86
C ALA A 113 -20.35 -9.94 1.89
N LEU A 114 -19.67 -9.78 0.76
CA LEU A 114 -18.22 -9.96 0.67
C LEU A 114 -17.48 -8.97 1.57
N LEU A 115 -17.88 -7.69 1.59
CA LEU A 115 -17.27 -6.68 2.46
C LEU A 115 -17.43 -7.02 3.95
N VAL A 116 -18.64 -7.44 4.36
CA VAL A 116 -18.91 -7.81 5.76
C VAL A 116 -18.15 -9.07 6.14
N VAL A 117 -18.22 -10.13 5.32
CA VAL A 117 -17.55 -11.40 5.60
C VAL A 117 -16.02 -11.22 5.65
N SER A 118 -15.44 -10.56 4.65
CA SER A 118 -14.00 -10.28 4.64
C SER A 118 -13.59 -9.41 5.83
N GLY A 119 -14.37 -8.38 6.17
CA GLY A 119 -14.13 -7.56 7.35
C GLY A 119 -14.19 -8.34 8.67
N LEU A 120 -15.18 -9.22 8.84
CA LEU A 120 -15.29 -10.09 10.02
C LEU A 120 -14.13 -11.09 10.11
N VAL A 121 -13.75 -11.70 8.98
CA VAL A 121 -12.58 -12.59 8.93
C VAL A 121 -11.33 -11.83 9.34
N MET A 122 -11.10 -10.63 8.80
CA MET A 122 -9.96 -9.79 9.19
C MET A 122 -9.99 -9.38 10.67
N LEU A 123 -11.18 -9.11 11.23
CA LEU A 123 -11.34 -8.82 12.65
C LEU A 123 -11.03 -10.04 13.53
N ILE A 124 -11.46 -11.23 13.13
CA ILE A 124 -11.13 -12.49 13.82
C ILE A 124 -9.61 -12.71 13.79
N PHE A 125 -8.98 -12.51 12.63
CA PHE A 125 -7.53 -12.60 12.51
C PHE A 125 -6.80 -11.60 13.42
N LEU A 126 -7.30 -10.36 13.51
CA LEU A 126 -6.72 -9.33 14.39
C LEU A 126 -6.83 -9.71 15.88
N CYS A 127 -7.90 -10.39 16.26
CA CYS A 127 -8.16 -10.80 17.64
C CYS A 127 -7.52 -12.17 18.01
N ALA A 128 -6.96 -12.90 17.05
CA ALA A 128 -6.36 -14.21 17.28
C ALA A 128 -4.99 -14.08 17.98
N ALA A 129 -4.95 -14.15 19.30
CA ALA A 129 -3.72 -14.13 20.09
C ALA A 129 -3.19 -15.56 20.39
N PRO A 130 -1.86 -15.78 20.45
CA PRO A 130 -0.78 -14.86 20.11
C PRO A 130 -0.45 -14.88 18.61
N TYR A 131 -0.84 -13.83 17.88
CA TYR A 131 -0.63 -13.71 16.44
C TYR A 131 0.86 -13.67 16.09
N MET A 132 1.35 -14.66 15.34
CA MET A 132 2.72 -14.73 14.80
C MET A 132 3.85 -14.57 15.84
N SER A 133 3.63 -15.04 17.07
CA SER A 133 4.69 -15.07 18.09
C SER A 133 5.80 -16.06 17.72
N GLU A 134 5.39 -17.25 17.28
CA GLU A 134 6.20 -18.22 16.56
C GLU A 134 5.57 -18.42 15.19
N VAL A 135 6.38 -18.37 14.14
CA VAL A 135 5.92 -18.43 12.75
C VAL A 135 6.35 -19.77 12.16
N THR A 136 5.40 -20.67 11.98
CA THR A 136 5.62 -21.94 11.27
C THR A 136 5.76 -21.70 9.76
N ARG A 137 6.29 -22.69 9.04
CA ARG A 137 6.40 -22.65 7.57
C ARG A 137 5.06 -22.39 6.88
N LEU A 138 4.00 -23.04 7.38
CA LEU A 138 2.65 -22.89 6.85
C LEU A 138 2.14 -21.46 7.07
N GLU A 139 2.34 -20.92 8.26
CA GLU A 139 1.91 -19.56 8.60
C GLU A 139 2.68 -18.50 7.80
N ALA A 140 4.01 -18.62 7.70
CA ALA A 140 4.85 -17.75 6.88
C ALA A 140 4.35 -17.66 5.43
N SER A 141 3.86 -18.78 4.89
CA SER A 141 3.41 -18.87 3.50
C SER A 141 1.98 -18.35 3.34
N LEU A 142 1.04 -18.84 4.16
CA LEU A 142 -0.39 -18.64 3.97
C LEU A 142 -0.94 -17.39 4.65
N VAL A 143 -0.44 -17.00 5.83
CA VAL A 143 -1.03 -15.87 6.57
C VAL A 143 -0.96 -14.56 5.78
N PRO A 144 0.17 -14.16 5.18
CA PRO A 144 0.20 -12.93 4.38
C PRO A 144 -0.66 -13.03 3.12
N LEU A 145 -0.77 -14.22 2.52
CA LEU A 145 -1.66 -14.45 1.37
C LEU A 145 -3.14 -14.27 1.77
N VAL A 146 -3.55 -14.82 2.93
CA VAL A 146 -4.91 -14.66 3.45
C VAL A 146 -5.21 -13.20 3.75
N LEU A 147 -4.25 -12.44 4.31
CA LEU A 147 -4.39 -11.00 4.51
C LEU A 147 -4.53 -10.26 3.16
N ALA A 148 -3.68 -10.57 2.18
CA ALA A 148 -3.74 -9.96 0.85
C ALA A 148 -5.09 -10.22 0.16
N LEU A 149 -5.60 -11.45 0.23
CA LEU A 149 -6.90 -11.82 -0.31
C LEU A 149 -8.06 -11.20 0.48
N GLY A 150 -7.96 -11.14 1.82
CA GLY A 150 -8.98 -10.55 2.69
C GLY A 150 -9.14 -9.05 2.44
N PHE A 151 -8.05 -8.29 2.51
CA PHE A 151 -8.07 -6.86 2.19
C PHE A 151 -8.39 -6.61 0.70
N GLY A 152 -7.87 -7.44 -0.21
CA GLY A 152 -8.22 -7.37 -1.63
C GLY A 152 -9.71 -7.57 -1.89
N ALA A 153 -10.34 -8.53 -1.20
CA ALA A 153 -11.78 -8.75 -1.27
C ALA A 153 -12.58 -7.55 -0.72
N MET A 154 -12.13 -6.94 0.38
CA MET A 154 -12.74 -5.70 0.90
C MET A 154 -12.68 -4.57 -0.12
N VAL A 155 -11.53 -4.36 -0.75
CA VAL A 155 -11.34 -3.32 -1.78
C VAL A 155 -12.20 -3.62 -3.01
N TYR A 156 -12.20 -4.85 -3.51
CA TYR A 156 -13.00 -5.23 -4.67
C TYR A 156 -14.50 -5.04 -4.41
N ALA A 157 -14.97 -5.50 -3.25
CA ALA A 157 -16.34 -5.27 -2.80
C ALA A 157 -16.67 -3.78 -2.76
N ALA A 158 -15.83 -2.96 -2.11
CA ALA A 158 -16.03 -1.52 -2.01
C ALA A 158 -16.11 -0.83 -3.40
N THR A 159 -15.32 -1.27 -4.38
CA THR A 159 -15.38 -0.74 -5.75
C THR A 159 -16.64 -1.12 -6.53
N CYS A 160 -17.38 -2.14 -6.06
CA CYS A 160 -18.65 -2.58 -6.65
C CYS A 160 -19.87 -1.98 -5.94
N LEU A 161 -19.69 -1.27 -4.83
CA LEU A 161 -20.77 -0.59 -4.12
C LEU A 161 -21.13 0.74 -4.80
N THR A 162 -22.43 0.96 -4.98
CA THR A 162 -23.01 2.17 -5.58
C THR A 162 -23.42 3.20 -4.51
N ALA A 163 -23.81 2.73 -3.33
CA ALA A 163 -24.23 3.57 -2.22
C ALA A 163 -23.03 4.11 -1.43
N ALA A 164 -23.08 5.40 -1.10
CA ALA A 164 -22.14 6.00 -0.16
C ALA A 164 -22.32 5.37 1.24
N PRO A 165 -21.26 5.33 2.07
CA PRO A 165 -21.39 5.00 3.49
C PRO A 165 -22.44 5.89 4.17
N SER A 166 -22.94 5.47 5.34
CA SER A 166 -23.80 6.34 6.14
C SER A 166 -23.08 7.67 6.44
N HIS A 167 -23.83 8.77 6.45
CA HIS A 167 -23.27 10.11 6.63
C HIS A 167 -22.44 10.29 7.92
N TRP A 168 -22.69 9.48 8.95
CA TRP A 168 -21.92 9.47 10.21
C TRP A 168 -20.54 8.82 10.06
N LEU A 169 -20.42 7.80 9.21
CA LEU A 169 -19.15 7.08 8.99
C LEU A 169 -18.30 7.72 7.90
N GLU A 170 -18.94 8.40 6.94
CA GLU A 170 -18.25 9.01 5.81
C GLU A 170 -17.17 10.02 6.24
N ARG A 171 -17.50 10.93 7.16
CA ARG A 171 -16.57 11.97 7.65
C ARG A 171 -15.32 11.39 8.33
N PRO A 172 -15.44 10.56 9.39
CA PRO A 172 -14.26 9.98 10.03
C PRO A 172 -13.48 9.09 9.07
N ALA A 173 -14.13 8.27 8.23
CA ALA A 173 -13.45 7.43 7.25
C ALA A 173 -12.62 8.28 6.26
N ARG A 174 -13.17 9.41 5.79
CA ARG A 174 -12.47 10.33 4.90
C ARG A 174 -11.28 11.02 5.57
N ILE A 175 -11.40 11.39 6.86
CA ILE A 175 -10.30 11.96 7.63
C ILE A 175 -9.18 10.92 7.78
N THR A 176 -9.52 9.71 8.21
CA THR A 176 -8.56 8.61 8.36
C THR A 176 -7.89 8.27 7.03
N ALA A 177 -8.65 8.18 5.93
CA ALA A 177 -8.10 7.92 4.61
C ALA A 177 -7.10 8.99 4.17
N ARG A 178 -7.35 10.28 4.47
CA ARG A 178 -6.44 11.38 4.17
C ARG A 178 -5.18 11.38 5.02
N LEU A 179 -5.26 10.93 6.27
CA LEU A 179 -4.12 10.82 7.18
C LEU A 179 -3.39 9.48 7.07
N SER A 180 -3.89 8.53 6.27
CA SER A 180 -3.40 7.15 6.25
C SER A 180 -1.90 7.05 5.96
N TYR A 181 -1.41 7.86 5.02
CA TYR A 181 0.01 7.90 4.67
C TYR A 181 0.88 8.44 5.82
N THR A 182 0.56 9.60 6.39
CA THR A 182 1.35 10.14 7.52
C THR A 182 1.23 9.28 8.76
N LEU A 183 0.05 8.70 9.01
CA LEU A 183 -0.18 7.75 10.09
C LEU A 183 0.71 6.51 9.92
N TYR A 184 0.81 5.97 8.71
CA TYR A 184 1.70 4.87 8.39
C TYR A 184 3.17 5.20 8.72
N LEU A 185 3.63 6.41 8.43
CA LEU A 185 5.02 6.81 8.73
C LEU A 185 5.31 6.90 10.23
N VAL A 186 4.35 7.35 11.04
CA VAL A 186 4.62 7.73 12.44
C VAL A 186 4.15 6.71 13.48
N HIS A 187 3.18 5.85 13.17
CA HIS A 187 2.57 4.96 14.17
C HIS A 187 3.60 4.07 14.88
N TYR A 188 4.49 3.39 14.15
CA TYR A 188 5.45 2.45 14.74
C TYR A 188 6.51 3.13 15.62
N PRO A 189 7.22 4.20 15.18
CA PRO A 189 8.15 4.92 16.05
C PRO A 189 7.53 5.51 17.33
N LEU A 190 6.21 5.70 17.36
CA LEU A 190 5.50 6.26 18.51
C LEU A 190 5.07 5.20 19.53
N VAL A 191 5.28 3.91 19.27
CA VAL A 191 4.96 2.82 20.21
C VAL A 191 5.67 2.99 21.57
N PRO A 192 7.00 3.23 21.65
CA PRO A 192 7.70 3.36 22.94
C PRO A 192 7.20 4.56 23.75
N LEU A 193 6.97 5.71 23.10
CA LEU A 193 6.41 6.90 23.77
C LEU A 193 5.01 6.62 24.34
N SER A 194 4.16 5.96 23.54
CA SER A 194 2.81 5.59 23.95
C SER A 194 2.83 4.63 25.14
N LEU A 195 3.78 3.68 25.17
CA LEU A 195 3.96 2.76 26.29
C LEU A 195 4.41 3.47 27.57
N VAL A 196 5.38 4.39 27.49
CA VAL A 196 5.83 5.20 28.63
C VAL A 196 4.69 6.01 29.21
N VAL A 197 3.88 6.66 28.37
CA VAL A 197 2.71 7.41 28.82
C VAL A 197 1.69 6.47 29.47
N ALA A 198 1.43 5.29 28.90
CA ALA A 198 0.46 4.35 29.44
C ALA A 198 0.84 3.82 30.83
N ILE A 199 2.12 3.52 31.07
CA ILE A 199 2.63 3.02 32.34
C ILE A 199 2.53 4.08 33.46
N ALA A 200 2.58 5.37 33.10
CA ALA A 200 2.51 6.47 34.07
C ALA A 200 1.12 6.67 34.70
N TRP A 201 0.06 6.02 34.19
CA TRP A 201 -1.30 6.18 34.69
C TRP A 201 -1.75 4.97 35.53
N PRO A 202 -2.46 5.18 36.66
CA PRO A 202 -2.94 4.11 37.53
C PRO A 202 -4.22 3.45 36.95
N THR A 203 -4.12 2.92 35.75
CA THR A 203 -5.25 2.40 34.94
C THR A 203 -4.85 1.08 34.27
N PRO A 204 -5.81 0.30 33.72
CA PRO A 204 -5.47 -0.92 33.00
C PRO A 204 -4.53 -0.62 31.81
N LEU A 205 -3.30 -1.13 31.90
CA LEU A 205 -2.20 -0.81 30.99
C LEU A 205 -2.59 -0.94 29.51
N VAL A 206 -3.27 -2.02 29.13
CA VAL A 206 -3.64 -2.30 27.73
C VAL A 206 -4.61 -1.25 27.18
N ALA A 207 -5.66 -0.91 27.94
CA ALA A 207 -6.64 0.08 27.50
C ALA A 207 -6.00 1.46 27.36
N THR A 208 -5.19 1.85 28.35
CA THR A 208 -4.48 3.13 28.35
C THR A 208 -3.45 3.19 27.23
N PHE A 209 -2.74 2.10 26.95
CA PHE A 209 -1.84 2.00 25.81
C PHE A 209 -2.58 2.19 24.49
N ILE A 210 -3.69 1.48 24.25
CA ILE A 210 -4.44 1.60 23.00
C ILE A 210 -4.94 3.04 22.80
N VAL A 211 -5.52 3.65 23.83
CA VAL A 211 -6.06 5.02 23.75
C VAL A 211 -4.93 6.03 23.51
N THR A 212 -3.85 5.97 24.28
CA THR A 212 -2.71 6.89 24.15
C THR A 212 -1.99 6.71 22.81
N TYR A 213 -1.79 5.46 22.38
CA TYR A 213 -1.18 5.12 21.10
C TYR A 213 -1.97 5.69 19.93
N LEU A 214 -3.29 5.49 19.90
CA LEU A 214 -4.15 6.06 18.86
C LEU A 214 -4.12 7.60 18.92
N ALA A 215 -4.27 8.19 20.11
CA ALA A 215 -4.28 9.65 20.26
C ALA A 215 -2.97 10.29 19.77
N ILE A 216 -1.82 9.79 20.23
CA ILE A 216 -0.50 10.31 19.87
C ILE A 216 -0.23 10.09 18.38
N SER A 217 -0.55 8.91 17.84
CA SER A 217 -0.33 8.60 16.42
C SER A 217 -1.19 9.48 15.50
N PHE A 218 -2.48 9.65 15.78
CA PHE A 218 -3.36 10.50 14.98
C PHE A 218 -2.99 11.99 15.10
N LEU A 219 -2.58 12.44 16.29
CA LEU A 219 -2.10 13.82 16.48
C LEU A 219 -0.84 14.08 15.66
N ALA A 220 0.16 13.20 15.78
CA ALA A 220 1.41 13.30 15.02
C ALA A 220 1.17 13.22 13.50
N ALA A 221 0.31 12.30 13.06
CA ALA A 221 -0.09 12.16 11.65
C ALA A 221 -0.78 13.43 11.13
N GLY A 222 -1.66 14.05 11.93
CA GLY A 222 -2.32 15.31 11.60
C GLY A 222 -1.33 16.47 11.48
N LEU A 223 -0.42 16.61 12.45
CA LEU A 223 0.63 17.62 12.41
C LEU A 223 1.51 17.46 11.16
N LEU A 224 1.98 16.24 10.88
CA LEU A 224 2.80 15.96 9.72
C LEU A 224 2.05 16.22 8.40
N HIS A 225 0.77 15.85 8.34
CA HIS A 225 -0.07 16.08 7.17
C HIS A 225 -0.23 17.58 6.87
N PHE A 226 -0.57 18.38 7.87
CA PHE A 226 -0.83 19.81 7.65
C PHE A 226 0.44 20.65 7.53
N LEU A 227 1.52 20.30 8.23
CA LEU A 227 2.75 21.08 8.27
C LEU A 227 3.76 20.68 7.18
N VAL A 228 3.71 19.44 6.69
CA VAL A 228 4.67 18.93 5.70
C VAL A 228 3.96 18.47 4.44
N GLU A 229 3.15 17.41 4.52
CA GLU A 229 2.58 16.76 3.33
C GLU A 229 1.76 17.73 2.47
N LYS A 230 0.79 18.42 3.07
CA LYS A 230 -0.13 19.31 2.36
C LYS A 230 0.56 20.51 1.71
N PRO A 231 1.55 21.18 2.35
CA PRO A 231 2.39 22.17 1.67
C PRO A 231 3.08 21.64 0.41
N PHE A 232 3.73 20.47 0.47
CA PHE A 232 4.41 19.89 -0.69
C PHE A 232 3.44 19.46 -1.80
N LEU A 233 2.28 18.90 -1.45
CA LEU A 233 1.21 18.61 -2.41
C LEU A 233 0.73 19.88 -3.13
N ARG A 234 0.54 20.98 -2.40
CA ARG A 234 0.17 22.28 -2.99
C ARG A 234 1.25 22.85 -3.91
N LEU A 235 2.53 22.58 -3.65
CA LEU A 235 3.62 22.99 -4.53
C LEU A 235 3.61 22.16 -5.83
N LYS A 236 3.37 20.85 -5.74
CA LYS A 236 3.24 19.95 -6.91
C LYS A 236 2.06 20.33 -7.82
N ASP A 237 0.92 20.69 -7.23
CA ASP A 237 -0.31 21.00 -7.98
C ASP A 237 -0.30 22.38 -8.65
N ARG A 238 0.73 23.20 -8.39
CA ARG A 238 0.97 24.43 -9.16
C ARG A 238 1.41 24.05 -10.57
N LYS A 239 0.45 23.94 -11.49
CA LYS A 239 0.72 23.90 -12.94
C LYS A 239 1.66 25.07 -13.29
N PRO A 240 2.65 24.89 -14.19
CA PRO A 240 3.40 26.02 -14.73
C PRO A 240 2.42 27.06 -15.28
N ARG A 241 2.59 28.34 -14.91
CA ARG A 241 1.71 29.41 -15.40
C ARG A 241 1.76 29.41 -16.94
N ALA A 242 0.64 29.74 -17.59
CA ALA A 242 0.55 29.83 -19.04
C ALA A 242 1.63 30.77 -19.66
N ALA A 243 2.14 31.73 -18.89
CA ALA A 243 3.27 32.58 -19.26
C ALA A 243 4.58 31.79 -19.53
N ASP A 244 4.84 30.71 -18.79
CA ASP A 244 6.04 29.88 -18.98
C ASP A 244 5.96 29.03 -20.26
N ARG A 245 4.73 28.64 -20.68
CA ARG A 245 4.48 27.94 -21.96
C ARG A 245 4.64 28.86 -23.17
N ALA A 246 4.25 30.13 -23.05
CA ALA A 246 4.47 31.12 -24.11
C ALA A 246 5.96 31.47 -24.27
N ALA A 247 6.71 31.55 -23.17
CA ALA A 247 8.15 31.76 -23.20
C ALA A 247 8.91 30.59 -23.83
N THR A 248 8.54 29.34 -23.53
CA THR A 248 9.14 28.15 -24.16
C THR A 248 8.73 27.97 -25.63
N SER A 249 7.50 28.35 -26.01
CA SER A 249 7.07 28.37 -27.41
C SER A 249 7.83 29.40 -28.25
N ASN A 250 8.16 30.57 -27.70
CA ASN A 250 8.91 31.60 -28.43
C ASN A 250 10.39 31.23 -28.62
N LEU A 251 10.98 30.49 -27.67
CA LEU A 251 12.36 29.99 -27.77
C LEU A 251 12.54 28.87 -28.81
N LEU A 252 11.46 28.18 -29.18
CA LEU A 252 11.46 27.09 -30.18
C LEU A 252 10.93 27.54 -31.55
N SER A 253 10.60 28.81 -31.73
CA SER A 253 10.23 29.34 -33.03
C SER A 253 11.47 29.40 -33.93
N PRO A 254 11.44 28.83 -35.16
CA PRO A 254 12.57 28.90 -36.07
C PRO A 254 12.82 30.36 -36.44
N VAL A 255 14.09 30.79 -36.33
CA VAL A 255 14.57 32.11 -36.74
C VAL A 255 14.07 32.38 -38.17
N PRO A 256 13.39 33.52 -38.43
CA PRO A 256 12.93 33.83 -39.77
C PRO A 256 14.15 33.96 -40.70
N ASN A 257 14.11 33.20 -41.78
CA ASN A 257 15.17 33.16 -42.79
C ASN A 257 15.42 34.58 -43.30
N LYS A 258 16.65 35.09 -43.11
CA LYS A 258 17.06 36.38 -43.70
C LYS A 258 16.89 36.29 -45.22
N PRO A 259 16.25 37.27 -45.88
CA PRO A 259 16.22 37.29 -47.33
C PRO A 259 17.64 37.42 -47.87
N ALA A 260 17.97 36.57 -48.84
CA ALA A 260 19.25 36.58 -49.53
C ALA A 260 19.51 37.97 -50.12
N ARG A 261 20.64 38.58 -49.76
CA ARG A 261 21.15 39.76 -50.47
C ARG A 261 21.55 39.30 -51.86
N SER A 262 20.88 39.82 -52.87
CA SER A 262 21.34 39.81 -54.26
C SER A 262 22.63 40.62 -54.32
N HIS A 263 23.74 39.93 -54.61
CA HIS A 263 24.96 40.56 -55.08
C HIS A 263 24.86 40.68 -56.59
N ASP A 264 24.74 41.93 -57.06
CA ASP A 264 25.43 42.38 -58.27
C ASP A 264 26.89 42.68 -57.90
#